data_AF-A0A7S3HNF4-F1
#
_entry.id   AF-A0A7S3HNF4-F1
#
_cell.length_a   1.000
_cell.length_b   1.000
_cell.length_c   1.000
_cell.angle_alpha   90.00
_cell.angle_beta   90.00
_cell.angle_gamma   90.00
#
_symmetry.space_group_name_H-M   'P 1'
#
loop_
_entity.id
_entity.type
_entity.pdbx_description
1 polymer ?
#
loop_
_entity_poly.entity_id
_entity_poly.type
_entity_poly.pdbx_seq_one_letter_code
_entity_poly.pdbx_strand_id
1 'polypeptide(L)'
;YFYYECTDFTIMTPAVVTEPPTAGVVVPNSFVLHTLPLFLEGPIRHLKTLSTEDARRDVYQRTHDSVLYDTALQMYTVSASLASIGPDVGRMVAFSPGWLENESVWLHMSYKFYLELLRGGLCEEFFMEISTGLVPFMDPSVYGRSPLEATSFIVSSAFPDSKLHGQGFLARLSGSTAEFLSMWSLMTMGPAPFSLSHTGELQLSFKPVIPGWMFPEDGKLSFTFLGAVSVTLSNPNRVDSWKAQPVSGELVYTDGTVFTSTDGTFGKAQALDVRALKVQSILIQY
;
A
#
# COMPACT_ATOMS: atom_id res chain seq x y z
N TYR A 1 -18.62 -3.50 -4.47
CA TYR A 1 -19.42 -3.95 -3.31
C TYR A 1 -20.84 -4.17 -3.75
N PHE A 2 -21.61 -4.95 -3.00
CA PHE A 2 -23.04 -5.13 -3.24
C PHE A 2 -23.77 -5.39 -1.92
N TYR A 3 -25.06 -5.16 -1.89
CA TYR A 3 -25.95 -5.56 -0.80
C TYR A 3 -27.21 -6.20 -1.35
N TYR A 4 -27.91 -6.94 -0.51
CA TYR A 4 -29.21 -7.51 -0.84
C TYR A 4 -30.30 -6.77 -0.07
N GLU A 5 -31.35 -6.36 -0.78
CA GLU A 5 -32.57 -5.83 -0.19
C GLU A 5 -33.60 -6.96 -0.12
N CYS A 6 -34.18 -7.21 1.06
CA CYS A 6 -35.26 -8.18 1.21
C CYS A 6 -36.56 -7.57 0.67
N THR A 7 -37.09 -8.11 -0.42
CA THR A 7 -38.29 -7.58 -1.09
C THR A 7 -39.57 -8.32 -0.75
N ASP A 8 -39.45 -9.53 -0.19
CA ASP A 8 -40.60 -10.32 0.29
C ASP A 8 -40.20 -11.15 1.51
N PHE A 9 -41.06 -11.20 2.51
CA PHE A 9 -40.84 -11.97 3.74
C PHE A 9 -42.15 -12.39 4.40
N THR A 10 -42.08 -13.49 5.14
CA THR A 10 -43.18 -14.01 5.95
C THR A 10 -42.89 -13.78 7.42
N ILE A 11 -43.87 -13.26 8.17
CA ILE A 11 -43.78 -13.14 9.64
C ILE A 11 -44.43 -14.38 10.26
N MET A 12 -43.63 -15.19 10.95
CA MET A 12 -44.13 -16.30 11.74
C MET A 12 -44.44 -15.81 13.16
N THR A 13 -45.73 -15.79 13.49
CA THR A 13 -46.18 -15.54 14.87
C THR A 13 -45.84 -16.76 15.74
N PRO A 14 -45.22 -16.59 16.91
CA PRO A 14 -44.98 -17.70 17.82
C PRO A 14 -46.29 -18.42 18.17
N ALA A 15 -46.30 -19.75 18.15
CA ALA A 15 -47.48 -20.55 18.50
C ALA A 15 -47.91 -20.39 19.97
N VAL A 16 -47.03 -19.84 20.82
CA VAL A 16 -47.26 -19.59 22.25
C VAL A 16 -47.03 -18.11 22.53
N VAL A 17 -48.04 -17.44 23.08
CA VAL A 17 -47.91 -16.07 23.59
C VAL A 17 -47.15 -16.14 24.92
N THR A 18 -45.92 -15.62 24.94
CA THR A 18 -45.12 -15.48 26.16
C THR A 18 -45.27 -14.07 26.74
N GLU A 19 -45.06 -13.89 28.05
CA GLU A 19 -44.84 -12.58 28.65
C GLU A 19 -43.39 -12.47 29.17
N PRO A 20 -42.56 -11.56 28.62
CA PRO A 20 -42.85 -10.63 27.53
C PRO A 20 -43.03 -11.33 26.17
N PRO A 21 -43.73 -10.70 25.19
CA PRO A 21 -43.98 -11.29 23.89
C PRO A 21 -42.68 -11.60 23.16
N THR A 22 -42.54 -12.85 22.71
CA THR A 22 -41.45 -13.26 21.84
C THR A 22 -41.62 -12.54 20.50
N ALA A 23 -40.57 -11.86 20.02
CA ALA A 23 -40.60 -11.21 18.71
C ALA A 23 -40.92 -12.25 17.62
N GLY A 24 -41.78 -11.88 16.66
CA GLY A 24 -42.09 -12.74 15.51
C GLY A 24 -40.84 -13.07 14.71
N VAL A 25 -40.76 -14.29 14.20
CA VAL A 25 -39.62 -14.72 13.36
C VAL A 25 -39.89 -14.26 11.94
N VAL A 26 -39.01 -13.43 11.38
CA VAL A 26 -39.08 -13.01 9.97
C VAL A 26 -38.33 -14.02 9.11
N VAL A 27 -39.03 -14.61 8.14
CA VAL A 27 -38.45 -15.53 7.15
C VAL A 27 -38.42 -14.81 5.80
N PRO A 28 -37.23 -14.43 5.28
CA PRO A 28 -37.14 -13.79 3.97
C PRO A 28 -37.42 -14.80 2.85
N ASN A 29 -38.26 -14.40 1.89
CA ASN A 29 -38.66 -15.21 0.75
C ASN A 29 -37.93 -14.82 -0.54
N SER A 30 -37.59 -13.53 -0.70
CA SER A 30 -36.88 -13.03 -1.89
C SER A 30 -35.98 -11.85 -1.58
N PHE A 31 -34.94 -11.69 -2.41
CA PHE A 31 -34.00 -10.58 -2.33
C PHE A 31 -33.73 -10.00 -3.72
N VAL A 32 -33.43 -8.70 -3.77
CA VAL A 32 -32.85 -8.02 -4.93
C VAL A 32 -31.41 -7.64 -4.63
N LEU A 33 -30.51 -7.89 -5.57
CA LEU A 33 -29.10 -7.50 -5.49
C LEU A 33 -28.92 -6.06 -5.97
N HIS A 34 -28.30 -5.23 -5.14
CA HIS A 34 -27.88 -3.88 -5.48
C HIS A 34 -26.37 -3.81 -5.55
N THR A 35 -25.84 -3.39 -6.70
CA THR A 35 -24.41 -3.12 -6.86
C THR A 35 -24.11 -1.71 -6.42
N LEU A 36 -23.14 -1.55 -5.53
CA LEU A 36 -22.67 -0.24 -5.11
C LEU A 36 -21.70 0.35 -6.15
N PRO A 37 -21.50 1.68 -6.14
CA PRO A 37 -20.45 2.32 -6.93
C PRO A 37 -19.08 1.70 -6.68
N LEU A 38 -18.11 2.00 -7.54
CA LEU A 38 -16.75 1.49 -7.38
C LEU A 38 -16.14 2.01 -6.07
N PHE A 39 -15.35 1.15 -5.43
CA PHE A 39 -14.54 1.49 -4.26
C PHE A 39 -13.15 0.92 -4.49
N LEU A 40 -12.12 1.69 -4.15
CA LEU A 40 -10.72 1.34 -4.37
C LEU A 40 -10.31 0.04 -3.66
N GLU A 41 -10.97 -0.29 -2.54
CA GLU A 41 -10.74 -1.56 -1.85
C GLU A 41 -11.02 -2.78 -2.75
N GLY A 42 -11.97 -2.71 -3.69
CA GLY A 42 -12.26 -3.80 -4.63
C GLY A 42 -11.04 -4.22 -5.45
N PRO A 43 -10.48 -3.33 -6.29
CA PRO A 43 -9.25 -3.58 -7.02
C PRO A 43 -8.07 -4.03 -6.14
N ILE A 44 -7.89 -3.41 -4.97
CA ILE A 44 -6.82 -3.80 -4.02
C ILE A 44 -6.97 -5.25 -3.58
N ARG A 45 -8.18 -5.67 -3.21
CA ARG A 45 -8.46 -7.06 -2.83
C ARG A 45 -8.26 -8.01 -4.00
N HIS A 46 -8.64 -7.59 -5.20
CA HIS A 46 -8.46 -8.39 -6.40
C HIS A 46 -6.96 -8.61 -6.72
N LEU A 47 -6.13 -7.56 -6.67
CA LEU A 47 -4.68 -7.64 -6.89
C LEU A 47 -4.01 -8.71 -6.02
N LYS A 48 -4.45 -8.86 -4.77
CA LYS A 48 -3.95 -9.87 -3.81
C LYS A 48 -4.22 -11.31 -4.21
N THR A 49 -5.22 -11.56 -5.04
CA THR A 49 -5.63 -12.90 -5.46
C THR A 49 -4.97 -13.35 -6.77
N LEU A 50 -4.36 -12.43 -7.50
CA LEU A 50 -3.78 -12.68 -8.81
C LEU A 50 -2.36 -13.23 -8.70
N SER A 51 -2.02 -14.15 -9.60
CA SER A 51 -0.73 -14.85 -9.61
C SER A 51 0.25 -14.35 -10.65
N THR A 52 -0.19 -13.62 -11.68
CA THR A 52 0.66 -13.14 -12.78
C THR A 52 0.75 -11.62 -12.81
N GLU A 53 1.89 -11.09 -13.27
CA GLU A 53 2.08 -9.65 -13.45
C GLU A 53 1.11 -9.08 -14.49
N ASP A 54 0.88 -9.77 -15.61
CA ASP A 54 -0.04 -9.31 -16.65
C ASP A 54 -1.48 -9.15 -16.14
N ALA A 55 -1.98 -10.10 -15.35
CA ALA A 55 -3.31 -9.99 -14.77
C ALA A 55 -3.39 -8.84 -13.76
N ARG A 56 -2.33 -8.61 -12.98
CA ARG A 56 -2.24 -7.47 -12.06
C ARG A 56 -2.21 -6.15 -12.82
N ARG A 57 -1.45 -6.08 -13.92
CA ARG A 57 -1.34 -4.89 -14.79
C ARG A 57 -2.68 -4.56 -15.44
N ASP A 58 -3.43 -5.57 -15.84
CA ASP A 58 -4.79 -5.42 -16.37
C ASP A 58 -5.77 -4.86 -15.31
N VAL A 59 -5.67 -5.30 -14.04
CA VAL A 59 -6.45 -4.70 -12.94
C VAL A 59 -6.00 -3.27 -12.64
N TYR A 60 -4.70 -2.99 -12.62
CA TYR A 60 -4.15 -1.65 -12.48
C TYR A 60 -4.71 -0.72 -13.56
N GLN A 61 -4.57 -1.09 -14.83
CA GLN A 61 -5.00 -0.27 -15.97
C GLN A 61 -6.50 0.03 -15.90
N ARG A 62 -7.33 -0.99 -15.63
CA ARG A 62 -8.78 -0.77 -15.46
C ARG A 62 -9.12 0.11 -14.26
N THR A 63 -8.31 0.12 -13.21
CA THR A 63 -8.51 0.99 -12.05
C THR A 63 -8.12 2.43 -12.39
N HIS A 64 -6.96 2.60 -13.03
CA HIS A 64 -6.46 3.88 -13.53
C HIS A 64 -7.41 4.53 -14.55
N ASP A 65 -7.99 3.73 -15.45
CA ASP A 65 -8.94 4.22 -16.46
C ASP A 65 -10.37 4.38 -15.92
N SER A 66 -10.60 4.06 -14.64
CA SER A 66 -11.91 4.19 -14.01
C SER A 66 -12.13 5.57 -13.38
N VAL A 67 -13.37 5.83 -12.99
CA VAL A 67 -13.77 7.01 -12.21
C VAL A 67 -13.11 7.11 -10.83
N LEU A 68 -12.37 6.09 -10.37
CA LEU A 68 -11.60 6.16 -9.14
C LEU A 68 -10.32 7.00 -9.28
N TYR A 69 -9.84 7.24 -10.50
CA TYR A 69 -8.66 8.05 -10.74
C TYR A 69 -9.05 9.52 -10.91
N ASP A 70 -8.68 10.33 -9.91
CA ASP A 70 -8.80 11.78 -9.96
C ASP A 70 -7.71 12.33 -10.87
N THR A 71 -8.06 12.58 -12.14
CA THR A 71 -7.11 13.04 -13.16
C THR A 71 -6.50 14.40 -12.83
N ALA A 72 -7.21 15.27 -12.09
CA ALA A 72 -6.71 16.60 -11.75
C ALA A 72 -5.60 16.54 -10.69
N LEU A 73 -5.71 15.60 -9.74
CA LEU A 73 -4.71 15.39 -8.70
C LEU A 73 -3.70 14.28 -9.04
N GLN A 74 -3.99 13.47 -10.05
CA GLN A 74 -3.24 12.25 -10.39
C GLN A 74 -3.16 11.29 -9.20
N MET A 75 -4.32 11.00 -8.59
CA MET A 75 -4.47 10.22 -7.37
C MET A 75 -5.73 9.34 -7.40
N TYR A 76 -5.83 8.36 -6.51
CA TYR A 76 -7.00 7.48 -6.41
C TYR A 76 -7.94 7.88 -5.27
N THR A 77 -9.21 8.10 -5.60
CA THR A 77 -10.28 8.31 -4.63
C THR A 77 -10.71 6.99 -3.98
N VAL A 78 -11.27 7.07 -2.77
CA VAL A 78 -11.71 5.89 -2.00
C VAL A 78 -12.93 5.21 -2.64
N SER A 79 -13.76 6.01 -3.30
CA SER A 79 -14.99 5.58 -3.96
C SER A 79 -15.28 6.46 -5.17
N ALA A 80 -16.01 5.91 -6.12
CA ALA A 80 -16.77 6.70 -7.07
C ALA A 80 -17.88 7.50 -6.36
N SER A 81 -18.52 8.41 -7.08
CA SER A 81 -19.62 9.22 -6.54
C SER A 81 -20.72 8.38 -5.90
N LEU A 82 -21.11 8.76 -4.68
CA LEU A 82 -22.18 8.13 -3.90
C LEU A 82 -23.52 8.87 -4.04
N ALA A 83 -23.63 9.85 -4.95
CA ALA A 83 -24.81 10.72 -5.07
C ALA A 83 -26.12 9.97 -5.36
N SER A 84 -26.06 8.79 -5.98
CA SER A 84 -27.23 7.96 -6.28
C SER A 84 -27.58 6.95 -5.18
N ILE A 85 -26.87 6.95 -4.04
CA ILE A 85 -26.96 5.93 -3.01
C ILE A 85 -27.66 6.47 -1.76
N GLY A 86 -28.59 5.70 -1.22
CA GLY A 86 -29.36 6.06 -0.02
C GLY A 86 -28.56 5.97 1.29
N PRO A 87 -29.10 6.54 2.38
CA PRO A 87 -28.44 6.57 3.70
C PRO A 87 -28.19 5.19 4.31
N ASP A 88 -28.93 4.17 3.89
CA ASP A 88 -28.85 2.81 4.43
C ASP A 88 -27.49 2.13 4.16
N VAL A 89 -26.73 2.60 3.17
CA VAL A 89 -25.38 2.09 2.85
C VAL A 89 -24.34 2.54 3.88
N GLY A 90 -24.60 3.65 4.57
CA GLY A 90 -23.79 4.11 5.70
C GLY A 90 -23.53 5.60 5.71
N ARG A 91 -23.03 6.10 6.85
CA ARG A 91 -22.85 7.54 7.12
C ARG A 91 -22.00 8.29 6.10
N MET A 92 -21.17 7.59 5.31
CA MET A 92 -20.29 8.23 4.33
C MET A 92 -21.08 9.06 3.31
N VAL A 93 -22.31 8.66 2.97
CA VAL A 93 -23.14 9.41 2.02
C VAL A 93 -23.59 10.78 2.54
N ALA A 94 -23.47 11.03 3.85
CA ALA A 94 -23.80 12.32 4.45
C ALA A 94 -22.68 13.36 4.28
N PHE A 95 -21.46 12.96 3.93
CA PHE A 95 -20.37 13.89 3.65
C PHE A 95 -20.49 14.43 2.23
N SER A 96 -20.02 15.67 2.00
CA SER A 96 -19.88 16.19 0.65
C SER A 96 -18.90 15.33 -0.18
N PRO A 97 -19.11 15.17 -1.49
CA PRO A 97 -18.12 14.54 -2.36
C PRO A 97 -16.74 15.14 -2.20
N GLY A 98 -15.69 14.32 -2.21
CA GLY A 98 -14.31 14.74 -1.99
C GLY A 98 -13.94 15.00 -0.53
N TRP A 99 -14.85 14.74 0.42
CA TRP A 99 -14.61 14.94 1.86
C TRP A 99 -14.75 13.64 2.64
N LEU A 100 -13.80 13.39 3.54
CA LEU A 100 -13.77 12.20 4.40
C LEU A 100 -13.97 10.90 3.60
N GLU A 101 -14.79 9.95 4.04
CA GLU A 101 -14.96 8.67 3.36
C GLU A 101 -15.81 8.73 2.06
N ASN A 102 -16.23 9.92 1.60
CA ASN A 102 -16.98 10.09 0.36
C ASN A 102 -16.12 10.71 -0.74
N GLU A 103 -15.68 9.90 -1.72
CA GLU A 103 -15.01 10.35 -2.95
C GLU A 103 -13.71 11.19 -2.73
N SER A 104 -13.16 11.23 -1.52
CA SER A 104 -11.84 11.84 -1.25
C SER A 104 -10.71 10.88 -1.63
N VAL A 105 -9.48 11.40 -1.72
CA VAL A 105 -8.28 10.55 -1.78
C VAL A 105 -7.94 10.09 -0.36
N TRP A 106 -8.50 8.95 0.03
CA TRP A 106 -8.28 8.39 1.35
C TRP A 106 -6.91 7.69 1.41
N LEU A 107 -5.90 8.39 1.94
CA LEU A 107 -4.48 8.01 1.85
C LEU A 107 -4.20 6.56 2.27
N HIS A 108 -4.84 6.07 3.33
CA HIS A 108 -4.65 4.68 3.76
C HIS A 108 -5.09 3.66 2.69
N MET A 109 -6.14 3.95 1.93
CA MET A 109 -6.58 3.09 0.84
C MET A 109 -5.71 3.26 -0.40
N SER A 110 -5.35 4.49 -0.77
CA SER A 110 -4.44 4.75 -1.89
C SER A 110 -3.07 4.10 -1.66
N TYR A 111 -2.53 4.16 -0.44
CA TYR A 111 -1.24 3.53 -0.12
C TYR A 111 -1.32 2.01 -0.12
N LYS A 112 -2.45 1.42 0.27
CA LYS A 112 -2.68 -0.02 0.08
C LYS A 112 -2.66 -0.39 -1.39
N PHE A 113 -3.24 0.44 -2.26
CA PHE A 113 -3.17 0.21 -3.70
C PHE A 113 -1.73 0.20 -4.20
N TYR A 114 -0.94 1.25 -3.89
CA TYR A 114 0.46 1.32 -4.27
C TYR A 114 1.27 0.14 -3.72
N LEU A 115 1.04 -0.24 -2.46
CA LEU A 115 1.70 -1.38 -1.85
C LEU A 115 1.39 -2.70 -2.58
N GLU A 116 0.17 -2.89 -3.09
CA GLU A 116 -0.16 -4.08 -3.88
C GLU A 116 0.43 -4.05 -5.29
N LEU A 117 0.63 -2.87 -5.91
CA LEU A 117 1.43 -2.76 -7.14
C LEU A 117 2.87 -3.23 -6.89
N LEU A 118 3.47 -2.73 -5.81
CA LEU A 118 4.83 -3.09 -5.41
C LEU A 118 4.98 -4.58 -5.10
N ARG A 119 4.09 -5.15 -4.27
CA ARG A 119 4.05 -6.60 -3.99
C ARG A 119 3.78 -7.41 -5.25
N GLY A 120 3.06 -6.82 -6.19
CA GLY A 120 2.70 -7.39 -7.47
C GLY A 120 3.84 -7.48 -8.48
N GLY A 121 4.98 -6.84 -8.23
CA GLY A 121 6.10 -6.73 -9.16
C GLY A 121 5.98 -5.56 -10.16
N LEU A 122 4.90 -4.77 -10.08
CA LEU A 122 4.60 -3.67 -11.00
C LEU A 122 5.41 -2.43 -10.59
N CYS A 123 6.75 -2.52 -10.68
CA CYS A 123 7.66 -1.49 -10.18
C CYS A 123 7.48 -0.17 -10.94
N GLU A 124 7.33 -0.21 -12.27
CA GLU A 124 7.22 0.99 -13.10
C GLU A 124 5.92 1.74 -12.80
N GLU A 125 4.78 1.04 -12.74
CA GLU A 125 3.50 1.60 -12.31
C GLU A 125 3.57 2.13 -10.89
N PHE A 126 4.14 1.36 -9.96
CA PHE A 126 4.30 1.80 -8.58
C PHE A 126 5.06 3.13 -8.49
N PHE A 127 6.20 3.26 -9.18
CA PHE A 127 6.99 4.49 -9.13
C PHE A 127 6.33 5.67 -9.84
N MET A 128 5.54 5.40 -10.89
CA MET A 128 4.69 6.41 -11.51
C MET A 128 3.66 6.95 -10.52
N GLU A 129 2.92 6.06 -9.85
CA GLU A 129 1.82 6.46 -8.96
C GLU A 129 2.30 7.14 -7.68
N ILE A 130 3.41 6.70 -7.08
CA ILE A 130 3.87 7.34 -5.84
C ILE A 130 4.42 8.74 -6.07
N SER A 131 4.86 9.08 -7.29
CA SER A 131 5.47 10.37 -7.62
C SER A 131 4.54 11.56 -7.41
N THR A 132 3.23 11.33 -7.50
CA THR A 132 2.17 12.28 -7.16
C THR A 132 1.38 11.81 -5.94
N GLY A 133 1.24 10.50 -5.76
CA GLY A 133 0.33 9.89 -4.79
C GLY A 133 0.82 9.78 -3.35
N LEU A 134 2.13 9.89 -3.08
CA LEU A 134 2.64 9.93 -1.71
C LEU A 134 2.88 11.36 -1.24
N VAL A 135 2.46 11.65 -0.01
CA VAL A 135 2.62 12.96 0.65
C VAL A 135 4.03 13.57 0.56
N PRO A 136 5.14 12.81 0.70
CA PRO A 136 6.49 13.38 0.59
C PRO A 136 6.82 14.02 -0.76
N PHE A 137 6.10 13.67 -1.84
CA PHE A 137 6.29 14.24 -3.17
C PHE A 137 5.29 15.35 -3.52
N MET A 138 4.32 15.63 -2.65
CA MET A 138 3.33 16.67 -2.88
C MET A 138 3.95 18.06 -2.69
N ASP A 139 3.48 19.03 -3.49
CA ASP A 139 3.80 20.45 -3.29
C ASP A 139 3.24 20.93 -1.93
N PRO A 140 4.08 21.39 -0.99
CA PRO A 140 3.62 21.85 0.32
C PRO A 140 2.59 23.00 0.26
N SER A 141 2.66 23.84 -0.79
CA SER A 141 1.73 24.96 -0.98
C SER A 141 0.33 24.50 -1.38
N VAL A 142 0.23 23.37 -2.08
CA VAL A 142 -1.04 22.71 -2.44
C VAL A 142 -1.52 21.81 -1.32
N TYR A 143 -0.62 21.00 -0.75
CA TYR A 143 -0.92 20.11 0.37
C TYR A 143 -1.39 20.86 1.62
N GLY A 144 -0.99 22.13 1.76
CA GLY A 144 -1.39 23.03 2.84
C GLY A 144 -0.70 22.74 4.17
N ARG A 145 0.28 21.83 4.18
CA ARG A 145 1.00 21.35 5.38
C ARG A 145 2.42 20.93 5.03
N SER A 146 3.20 20.57 6.05
CA SER A 146 4.52 19.97 5.84
C SER A 146 4.38 18.57 5.19
N PRO A 147 5.10 18.26 4.10
CA PRO A 147 5.10 16.94 3.48
C PRO A 147 5.77 15.86 4.34
N LEU A 148 6.32 16.25 5.50
CA LEU A 148 6.81 15.33 6.54
C LEU A 148 5.70 14.88 7.50
N GLU A 149 4.49 15.44 7.38
CA GLU A 149 3.32 15.09 8.19
C GLU A 149 2.27 14.36 7.34
N ALA A 150 1.97 13.11 7.70
CA ALA A 150 0.90 12.35 7.07
C ALA A 150 -0.50 12.87 7.49
N THR A 151 -1.48 12.71 6.61
CA THR A 151 -2.89 13.03 6.85
C THR A 151 -3.78 11.79 6.72
N SER A 152 -5.08 11.93 6.97
CA SER A 152 -6.04 10.84 6.74
C SER A 152 -6.48 10.79 5.29
N PHE A 153 -6.73 11.96 4.68
CA PHE A 153 -7.18 12.08 3.30
C PHE A 153 -6.72 13.40 2.68
N ILE A 154 -6.70 13.43 1.35
CA ILE A 154 -6.58 14.63 0.53
C ILE A 154 -7.95 14.94 -0.07
N VAL A 155 -8.32 16.23 -0.06
CA VAL A 155 -9.57 16.69 -0.69
C VAL A 155 -9.43 16.51 -2.20
N SER A 156 -10.30 15.70 -2.80
CA SER A 156 -10.29 15.42 -4.24
C SER A 156 -10.90 16.55 -5.05
N SER A 157 -10.76 16.47 -6.37
CA SER A 157 -11.37 17.41 -7.31
C SER A 157 -12.90 17.37 -7.34
N ALA A 158 -13.52 16.35 -6.73
CA ALA A 158 -14.97 16.25 -6.57
C ALA A 158 -15.53 17.24 -5.53
N PHE A 159 -14.69 17.80 -4.66
CA PHE A 159 -15.15 18.73 -3.62
C PHE A 159 -15.64 20.06 -4.22
N PRO A 160 -16.77 20.65 -3.76
CA PRO A 160 -17.31 21.86 -4.39
C PRO A 160 -16.40 23.10 -4.33
N ASP A 161 -15.60 23.25 -3.27
CA ASP A 161 -14.66 24.36 -3.15
C ASP A 161 -13.28 23.99 -3.70
N SER A 162 -12.98 24.46 -4.91
CA SER A 162 -11.71 24.18 -5.59
C SER A 162 -10.48 24.72 -4.88
N LYS A 163 -10.64 25.63 -3.91
CA LYS A 163 -9.51 26.15 -3.10
C LYS A 163 -8.94 25.10 -2.17
N LEU A 164 -9.71 24.05 -1.85
CA LEU A 164 -9.29 22.98 -0.96
C LEU A 164 -8.72 21.77 -1.69
N HIS A 165 -8.87 21.68 -3.01
CA HIS A 165 -8.38 20.54 -3.80
C HIS A 165 -6.88 20.33 -3.57
N GLY A 166 -6.48 19.09 -3.27
CA GLY A 166 -5.09 18.75 -2.99
C GLY A 166 -4.64 18.99 -1.54
N GLN A 167 -5.44 19.64 -0.69
CA GLN A 167 -5.09 19.85 0.72
C GLN A 167 -5.34 18.61 1.58
N GLY A 168 -4.44 18.38 2.55
CA GLY A 168 -4.50 17.22 3.46
C GLY A 168 -5.15 17.51 4.82
N PHE A 169 -6.04 16.62 5.26
CA PHE A 169 -6.76 16.75 6.54
C PHE A 169 -6.68 15.49 7.41
N LEU A 170 -6.74 15.69 8.73
CA LEU A 170 -6.81 14.61 9.71
C LEU A 170 -8.26 14.34 10.10
N ALA A 171 -8.73 13.13 9.79
CA ALA A 171 -9.96 12.61 10.36
C ALA A 171 -9.68 11.97 11.73
N ARG A 172 -8.62 11.14 11.80
CA ARG A 172 -8.10 10.43 12.99
C ARG A 172 -6.61 10.06 12.77
N LEU A 173 -6.06 9.20 13.64
CA LEU A 173 -4.80 8.51 13.36
C LEU A 173 -4.94 7.66 12.09
N SER A 174 -4.05 7.88 11.13
CA SER A 174 -4.12 7.29 9.79
C SER A 174 -3.30 5.99 9.71
N GLY A 175 -3.87 4.94 9.11
CA GLY A 175 -3.13 3.71 8.80
C GLY A 175 -2.12 3.86 7.67
N SER A 176 -2.12 5.00 6.96
CA SER A 176 -1.18 5.29 5.86
C SER A 176 0.29 5.14 6.28
N THR A 177 0.65 5.49 7.52
CA THR A 177 2.02 5.33 8.03
C THR A 177 2.48 3.86 8.02
N ALA A 178 1.60 2.92 8.38
CA ALA A 178 1.95 1.49 8.37
C ALA A 178 2.19 0.97 6.95
N GLU A 179 1.37 1.43 6.00
CA GLU A 179 1.54 1.06 4.58
C GLU A 179 2.80 1.72 3.99
N PHE A 180 3.11 2.97 4.35
CA PHE A 180 4.34 3.65 3.96
C PHE A 180 5.59 2.91 4.45
N LEU A 181 5.61 2.49 5.73
CA LEU A 181 6.70 1.69 6.28
C LEU A 181 6.81 0.32 5.60
N SER A 182 5.69 -0.27 5.20
CA SER A 182 5.66 -1.53 4.43
C SER A 182 6.26 -1.34 3.04
N MET A 183 5.89 -0.27 2.33
CA MET A 183 6.48 0.10 1.04
C MET A 183 7.98 0.34 1.19
N TRP A 184 8.40 1.16 2.16
CA TRP A 184 9.81 1.45 2.42
C TRP A 184 10.64 0.18 2.69
N SER A 185 10.11 -0.74 3.51
CA SER A 185 10.77 -2.00 3.81
C SER A 185 10.92 -2.88 2.57
N LEU A 186 9.89 -2.97 1.73
CA LEU A 186 9.95 -3.72 0.47
C LEU A 186 10.90 -3.08 -0.53
N MET A 187 10.85 -1.75 -0.66
CA MET A 187 11.70 -0.97 -1.56
C MET A 187 13.19 -1.14 -1.22
N THR A 188 13.54 -1.11 0.06
CA THR A 188 14.94 -1.17 0.50
C THR A 188 15.46 -2.58 0.71
N MET A 189 14.68 -3.46 1.35
CA MET A 189 15.14 -4.79 1.76
C MET A 189 14.71 -5.90 0.81
N GLY A 190 13.64 -5.68 0.04
CA GLY A 190 12.93 -6.73 -0.67
C GLY A 190 11.98 -7.52 0.25
N PRO A 191 11.21 -8.48 -0.32
CA PRO A 191 10.14 -9.18 0.40
C PRO A 191 10.62 -10.20 1.43
N ALA A 192 11.82 -10.76 1.26
CA ALA A 192 12.35 -11.81 2.10
C ALA A 192 13.88 -11.75 2.14
N PRO A 193 14.47 -10.77 2.89
CA PRO A 193 15.91 -10.64 2.98
C PRO A 193 16.56 -11.92 3.52
N PHE A 194 15.89 -12.60 4.46
CA PHE A 194 16.22 -13.96 4.87
C PHE A 194 15.35 -14.96 4.12
N SER A 195 16.00 -15.90 3.42
CA SER A 195 15.31 -16.92 2.62
C SER A 195 16.04 -18.26 2.69
N LEU A 196 15.44 -19.32 2.14
CA LEU A 196 16.11 -20.60 1.94
C LEU A 196 16.68 -20.65 0.52
N SER A 197 17.93 -21.10 0.39
CA SER A 197 18.55 -21.43 -0.89
C SER A 197 17.85 -22.62 -1.56
N HIS A 198 18.22 -22.92 -2.80
CA HIS A 198 17.77 -24.12 -3.51
C HIS A 198 18.14 -25.43 -2.79
N THR A 199 19.19 -25.41 -1.95
CA THR A 199 19.62 -26.54 -1.13
C THR A 199 18.92 -26.59 0.24
N GLY A 200 18.03 -25.64 0.55
CA GLY A 200 17.30 -25.58 1.82
C GLY A 200 18.09 -24.92 2.97
N GLU A 201 19.20 -24.25 2.67
CA GLU A 201 20.01 -23.56 3.69
C GLU A 201 19.59 -22.09 3.82
N LEU A 202 19.64 -21.56 5.04
CA LEU A 202 19.39 -20.13 5.29
C LEU A 202 20.40 -19.28 4.52
N GLN A 203 19.93 -18.24 3.87
CA GLN A 203 20.76 -17.20 3.25
C GLN A 203 20.19 -15.81 3.55
N LEU A 204 21.05 -14.80 3.42
CA LEU A 204 20.70 -13.38 3.47
C LEU A 204 21.04 -12.74 2.13
N SER A 205 20.06 -12.09 1.50
CA SER A 205 20.23 -11.34 0.25
C SER A 205 19.22 -10.19 0.22
N PHE A 206 19.65 -8.99 -0.15
CA PHE A 206 18.74 -7.86 -0.32
C PHE A 206 18.26 -7.79 -1.77
N LYS A 207 16.96 -7.56 -1.98
CA LYS A 207 16.36 -7.39 -3.30
C LYS A 207 15.63 -6.05 -3.39
N PRO A 208 16.37 -4.93 -3.34
CA PRO A 208 15.79 -3.61 -3.37
C PRO A 208 15.11 -3.34 -4.71
N VAL A 209 14.05 -2.55 -4.65
CA VAL A 209 13.38 -1.95 -5.80
C VAL A 209 13.37 -0.44 -5.56
N ILE A 210 14.43 0.22 -6.03
CA ILE A 210 14.67 1.65 -5.91
C ILE A 210 15.01 2.17 -7.30
N PRO A 211 14.29 3.17 -7.81
CA PRO A 211 14.56 3.73 -9.12
C PRO A 211 15.81 4.60 -9.06
N GLY A 212 16.49 4.75 -10.18
CA GLY A 212 17.73 5.52 -10.26
C GLY A 212 17.64 6.92 -9.65
N TRP A 213 16.52 7.60 -9.85
CA TRP A 213 16.28 8.96 -9.39
C TRP A 213 16.16 9.11 -7.86
N MET A 214 15.94 8.01 -7.12
CA MET A 214 15.90 8.03 -5.65
C MET A 214 17.27 7.83 -4.99
N PHE A 215 18.31 7.49 -5.76
CA PHE A 215 19.67 7.45 -5.25
C PHE A 215 20.25 8.88 -5.18
N PRO A 216 20.96 9.23 -4.08
CA PRO A 216 21.73 10.47 -4.02
C PRO A 216 22.79 10.55 -5.12
N GLU A 217 23.39 11.72 -5.32
CA GLU A 217 24.39 11.95 -6.37
C GLU A 217 25.61 11.02 -6.27
N ASP A 218 25.99 10.59 -5.07
CA ASP A 218 27.08 9.64 -4.83
C ASP A 218 26.69 8.17 -5.07
N GLY A 219 25.43 7.91 -5.42
CA GLY A 219 24.88 6.59 -5.69
C GLY A 219 24.67 5.72 -4.44
N LYS A 220 24.73 6.28 -3.22
CA LYS A 220 24.65 5.49 -1.98
C LYS A 220 23.36 5.76 -1.21
N LEU A 221 22.57 4.71 -1.00
CA LEU A 221 21.37 4.76 -0.16
C LEU A 221 21.58 3.89 1.07
N SER A 222 21.46 4.48 2.26
CA SER A 222 21.63 3.77 3.54
C SER A 222 20.33 3.69 4.33
N PHE A 223 20.12 2.56 5.01
CA PHE A 223 18.98 2.34 5.89
C PHE A 223 19.36 1.41 7.06
N THR A 224 18.56 1.43 8.13
CA THR A 224 18.77 0.55 9.29
C THR A 224 17.98 -0.75 9.13
N PHE A 225 18.69 -1.88 9.23
CA PHE A 225 18.14 -3.22 9.22
C PHE A 225 18.18 -3.85 10.62
N LEU A 226 17.11 -4.58 10.99
CA LEU A 226 16.96 -5.21 12.31
C LEU A 226 17.18 -4.25 13.50
N GLY A 227 16.92 -2.96 13.31
CA GLY A 227 17.03 -1.92 14.35
C GLY A 227 18.45 -1.48 14.72
N ALA A 228 19.50 -2.12 14.20
CA ALA A 228 20.88 -1.81 14.60
C ALA A 228 21.93 -1.94 13.47
N VAL A 229 21.66 -2.70 12.42
CA VAL A 229 22.64 -2.97 11.36
C VAL A 229 22.49 -1.91 10.26
N SER A 230 23.55 -1.16 9.97
CA SER A 230 23.52 -0.17 8.88
C SER A 230 23.72 -0.88 7.53
N VAL A 231 22.76 -0.81 6.63
CA VAL A 231 22.86 -1.36 5.27
C VAL A 231 23.04 -0.21 4.29
N THR A 232 24.02 -0.30 3.40
CA THR A 232 24.24 0.65 2.31
C THR A 232 24.16 -0.07 0.97
N LEU A 233 23.27 0.42 0.09
CA LEU A 233 23.21 0.05 -1.31
C LEU A 233 24.06 1.04 -2.10
N SER A 234 25.10 0.56 -2.78
CA SER A 234 25.98 1.38 -3.62
C SER A 234 25.67 1.10 -5.09
N ASN A 235 25.12 2.09 -5.78
CA ASN A 235 24.70 2.05 -7.17
C ASN A 235 25.18 3.33 -7.88
N PRO A 236 26.48 3.42 -8.23
CA PRO A 236 27.10 4.64 -8.74
C PRO A 236 26.52 5.09 -10.09
N ASN A 237 26.03 4.15 -10.89
CA ASN A 237 25.39 4.43 -12.18
C ASN A 237 23.92 4.85 -12.04
N ARG A 238 23.35 4.78 -10.82
CA ARG A 238 21.95 5.08 -10.52
C ARG A 238 21.00 4.40 -11.51
N VAL A 239 21.26 3.13 -11.80
CA VAL A 239 20.33 2.31 -12.60
C VAL A 239 19.17 1.88 -11.70
N ASP A 240 17.99 1.63 -12.28
CA ASP A 240 16.88 1.05 -11.52
C ASP A 240 17.32 -0.28 -10.89
N SER A 241 17.23 -0.41 -9.55
CA SER A 241 17.87 -1.54 -8.86
C SER A 241 17.24 -2.89 -9.20
N TRP A 242 15.99 -2.92 -9.68
CA TRP A 242 15.34 -4.15 -10.16
C TRP A 242 15.80 -4.59 -11.55
N LYS A 243 16.53 -3.73 -12.27
CA LYS A 243 17.17 -4.03 -13.57
C LYS A 243 18.65 -4.42 -13.41
N ALA A 244 19.16 -4.43 -12.19
CA ALA A 244 20.55 -4.75 -11.87
C ALA A 244 20.65 -5.96 -10.93
N GLN A 245 21.82 -6.58 -10.89
CA GLN A 245 22.16 -7.63 -9.93
C GLN A 245 23.34 -7.16 -9.09
N PRO A 246 23.40 -7.48 -7.79
CA PRO A 246 24.57 -7.16 -6.99
C PRO A 246 25.83 -7.82 -7.56
N VAL A 247 26.93 -7.06 -7.59
CA VAL A 247 28.25 -7.55 -8.03
C VAL A 247 29.14 -7.95 -6.86
N SER A 248 28.81 -7.50 -5.64
CA SER A 248 29.51 -7.90 -4.42
C SER A 248 28.72 -7.52 -3.17
N GLY A 249 29.09 -8.12 -2.04
CA GLY A 249 28.62 -7.74 -0.72
C GLY A 249 29.74 -7.76 0.30
N GLU A 250 29.65 -6.91 1.32
CA GLU A 250 30.57 -6.86 2.44
C GLU A 250 29.80 -6.79 3.76
N LEU A 251 30.21 -7.58 4.75
CA LEU A 251 29.77 -7.47 6.14
C LEU A 251 30.95 -7.00 6.97
N VAL A 252 30.73 -5.96 7.78
CA VAL A 252 31.68 -5.53 8.81
C VAL A 252 31.12 -5.94 10.16
N TYR A 253 31.82 -6.83 10.85
CA TYR A 253 31.47 -7.32 12.18
C TYR A 253 31.82 -6.29 13.25
N THR A 254 31.18 -6.41 14.42
CA THR A 254 31.40 -5.50 15.56
C THR A 254 32.82 -5.58 16.13
N ASP A 255 33.55 -6.65 15.86
CA ASP A 255 34.98 -6.81 16.22
C ASP A 255 35.93 -6.27 15.13
N GLY A 256 35.39 -5.70 14.05
CA GLY A 256 36.15 -5.17 12.91
C GLY A 256 36.49 -6.21 11.84
N THR A 257 36.13 -7.48 12.03
CA THR A 257 36.33 -8.52 11.00
C THR A 257 35.45 -8.24 9.79
N VAL A 258 35.95 -8.54 8.59
CA VAL A 258 35.23 -8.33 7.34
C VAL A 258 34.98 -9.66 6.64
N PHE A 259 33.75 -9.86 6.15
CA PHE A 259 33.40 -10.96 5.26
C PHE A 259 32.92 -10.42 3.92
N THR A 260 33.38 -11.00 2.82
CA THR A 260 33.01 -10.57 1.47
C THR A 260 32.25 -11.66 0.72
N SER A 261 31.32 -11.23 -0.13
CA SER A 261 30.55 -12.05 -1.05
C SER A 261 30.75 -11.52 -2.48
N THR A 262 30.82 -12.43 -3.44
CA THR A 262 31.00 -12.12 -4.87
C THR A 262 29.70 -11.84 -5.61
N ASP A 263 28.55 -11.99 -4.96
CA ASP A 263 27.22 -11.82 -5.57
C ASP A 263 26.22 -11.11 -4.66
N GLY A 264 26.69 -10.53 -3.55
CA GLY A 264 25.85 -9.86 -2.56
C GLY A 264 24.98 -10.80 -1.72
N THR A 265 25.12 -12.12 -1.87
CA THR A 265 24.43 -13.14 -1.07
C THR A 265 25.35 -13.67 0.02
N PHE A 266 24.80 -13.80 1.23
CA PHE A 266 25.51 -14.30 2.39
C PHE A 266 24.91 -15.63 2.85
N GLY A 267 25.77 -16.62 3.07
CA GLY A 267 25.36 -17.97 3.48
C GLY A 267 24.86 -18.05 4.93
N LYS A 268 24.55 -19.28 5.35
CA LYS A 268 23.91 -19.57 6.65
C LYS A 268 24.62 -18.96 7.85
N ALA A 269 25.96 -19.07 7.92
CA ALA A 269 26.73 -18.56 9.06
C ALA A 269 26.56 -17.04 9.19
N GLN A 270 26.81 -16.31 8.11
CA GLN A 270 26.66 -14.85 8.04
C GLN A 270 25.21 -14.41 8.29
N ALA A 271 24.23 -15.08 7.70
CA ALA A 271 22.83 -14.78 7.93
C ALA A 271 22.43 -14.92 9.41
N LEU A 272 22.93 -15.94 10.10
CA LEU A 272 22.72 -16.10 11.54
C LEU A 272 23.43 -15.02 12.37
N ASP A 273 24.65 -14.64 11.99
CA ASP A 273 25.41 -13.59 12.67
C ASP A 273 24.74 -12.21 12.53
N VAL A 274 24.19 -11.89 11.36
CA VAL A 274 23.39 -10.66 11.15
C VAL A 274 22.13 -10.68 12.03
N ARG A 275 21.41 -11.81 12.11
CA ARG A 275 20.25 -11.95 13.00
C ARG A 275 20.61 -11.81 14.48
N ALA A 276 21.81 -12.24 14.85
CA ALA A 276 22.34 -12.12 16.20
C ALA A 276 22.97 -10.74 16.48
N LEU A 277 22.86 -9.78 15.55
CA LEU A 277 23.40 -8.43 15.65
C LEU A 277 24.92 -8.39 15.92
N LYS A 278 25.67 -9.37 15.41
CA LYS A 278 27.14 -9.37 15.44
C LYS A 278 27.76 -8.55 14.31
N VAL A 279 26.96 -8.17 13.33
CA VAL A 279 27.36 -7.35 12.18
C VAL A 279 26.96 -5.90 12.44
N GLN A 280 27.91 -4.99 12.28
CA GLN A 280 27.70 -3.55 12.43
C GLN A 280 27.14 -2.94 11.15
N SER A 281 27.69 -3.31 9.99
CA SER A 281 27.26 -2.78 8.70
C SER A 281 27.34 -3.80 7.57
N ILE A 282 26.52 -3.54 6.55
CA ILE A 282 26.44 -4.30 5.31
C ILE A 282 26.56 -3.33 4.14
N LEU A 283 27.43 -3.62 3.18
CA LEU A 283 27.51 -2.91 1.91
C LEU A 283 27.12 -3.88 0.79
N ILE A 284 26.18 -3.49 -0.06
CA ILE A 284 25.82 -4.21 -1.29
C ILE A 284 26.17 -3.32 -2.48
N GLN A 285 26.97 -3.82 -3.42
CA GLN A 285 27.37 -3.07 -4.61
C GLN A 285 26.60 -3.58 -5.84
N TYR A 286 26.08 -2.64 -6.64
CA TYR A 286 25.39 -2.85 -7.91
C TYR A 286 26.18 -2.25 -9.08
#